data_AF-A0A6J2XK24-F1
#
_entry.id   AF-A0A6J2XK24-F1
#
_cell.length_a   1.000
_cell.length_b   1.000
_cell.length_c   1.000
_cell.angle_alpha   90.00
_cell.angle_beta   90.00
_cell.angle_gamma   90.00
#
_symmetry.space_group_name_H-M   'P 1'
#
loop_
_entity.id
_entity.type
_entity.pdbx_description
1 polymer ?
#
loop_
_entity_poly.entity_id
_entity_poly.type
_entity_poly.pdbx_seq_one_letter_code
_entity_poly.pdbx_strand_id
1 'polypeptide(L)'
;MLATDSVFYTDSNGKEMLKRVRDYRPTWELDNSEPASGNYYPITSKIAIRDEVQGIEVAVLNDRAQGGSSLNDGEIEIMIHKNCLHDDGFGVGESLNETAFDKGLVIRGSHFLTVGNINDQNGNSISAIAKDIAQKKLLDSWTFVTPLEDSADEYKSKYIMEYSGLRKALPKNVQILTLEPWKDSTFLLRLEHLFDYDEDSVLSQSALVNLTDLFTGFEIVSLEETTLGANQWLKDSDRLKFKTNSTLEQLFYEDYNTNIEYATVVKKAWIEGSKTKPQPTLKDNLDELEISLNPSDIRTFIIGIKRF
;
A
#
# COMPACT_ATOMS: atom_id res chain seq x y z
N MET A 1 27.64 6.31 3.77
CA MET A 1 26.30 6.95 3.81
C MET A 1 25.65 6.65 2.46
N LEU A 2 24.37 6.31 2.42
CA LEU A 2 23.68 6.01 1.16
C LEU A 2 23.60 7.30 0.32
N ALA A 3 23.94 7.22 -0.97
CA ALA A 3 23.81 8.35 -1.88
C ALA A 3 22.36 8.39 -2.41
N THR A 4 21.51 9.19 -1.76
CA THR A 4 20.06 9.26 -2.04
C THR A 4 19.68 10.46 -2.90
N ASP A 5 20.63 11.36 -3.18
CA ASP A 5 20.48 12.51 -4.08
C ASP A 5 19.23 13.36 -3.79
N SER A 6 18.96 13.70 -2.53
CA SER A 6 17.76 14.43 -2.09
C SER A 6 16.40 13.75 -2.40
N VAL A 7 16.41 12.49 -2.82
CA VAL A 7 15.21 11.70 -3.15
C VAL A 7 14.86 10.74 -2.02
N PHE A 8 13.56 10.70 -1.70
CA PHE A 8 12.97 9.71 -0.80
C PHE A 8 11.56 9.36 -1.29
N TYR A 9 10.95 8.34 -0.70
CA TYR A 9 9.69 7.78 -1.15
C TYR A 9 8.75 7.62 0.02
N THR A 10 7.48 8.01 -0.14
CA THR A 10 6.43 7.84 0.87
C THR A 10 5.22 7.20 0.24
N ASP A 11 4.55 6.31 0.97
CA ASP A 11 3.34 5.68 0.48
C ASP A 11 2.16 6.67 0.30
N SER A 12 1.26 6.34 -0.62
CA SER A 12 -0.03 6.98 -0.80
C SER A 12 -1.13 6.06 -0.28
N ASN A 13 -1.61 6.31 0.93
CA ASN A 13 -2.65 5.53 1.60
C ASN A 13 -2.36 4.01 1.62
N GLY A 14 -1.10 3.64 1.83
CA GLY A 14 -0.69 2.24 1.93
C GLY A 14 -0.47 1.53 0.58
N LYS A 15 -0.60 2.23 -0.55
CA LYS A 15 -0.47 1.66 -1.91
C LYS A 15 0.82 2.12 -2.60
N GLU A 16 0.68 3.03 -3.56
CA GLU A 16 1.77 3.50 -4.42
C GLU A 16 2.84 4.23 -3.61
N MET A 17 4.11 4.00 -3.95
CA MET A 17 5.23 4.75 -3.40
C MET A 17 5.46 6.02 -4.22
N LEU A 18 5.07 7.16 -3.67
CA LEU A 18 5.28 8.45 -4.31
C LEU A 18 6.71 8.93 -4.10
N LYS A 19 7.38 9.25 -5.20
CA LYS A 19 8.71 9.87 -5.18
C LYS A 19 8.62 11.31 -4.68
N ARG A 20 9.50 11.67 -3.75
CA ARG A 20 9.65 12.99 -3.14
C ARG A 20 11.06 13.49 -3.38
N VAL A 21 11.18 14.78 -3.69
CA VAL A 21 12.46 15.47 -3.82
C VAL A 21 12.44 16.60 -2.79
N ARG A 22 13.40 16.59 -1.86
CA ARG A 22 13.52 17.62 -0.81
C ARG A 22 13.68 18.99 -1.46
N ASP A 23 12.91 19.98 -1.01
CA ASP A 23 12.89 21.37 -1.49
C ASP A 23 12.38 21.60 -2.93
N TYR A 24 11.63 20.64 -3.49
CA TYR A 24 11.08 20.78 -4.85
C TYR A 24 9.58 20.55 -4.92
N ARG A 25 8.94 21.22 -5.89
CA ARG A 25 7.55 21.00 -6.27
C ARG A 25 7.43 20.87 -7.79
N PRO A 26 6.72 19.85 -8.29
CA PRO A 26 6.65 19.59 -9.72
C PRO A 26 5.89 20.66 -10.50
N THR A 27 4.93 21.36 -9.90
CA THR A 27 3.98 22.21 -10.64
C THR A 27 4.17 23.71 -10.40
N TRP A 28 5.08 24.13 -9.52
CA TRP A 28 5.40 25.54 -9.26
C TRP A 28 6.80 25.71 -8.63
N GLU A 29 7.34 26.92 -8.71
CA GLU A 29 8.59 27.31 -8.06
C GLU A 29 8.39 27.46 -6.55
N LEU A 30 9.12 26.68 -5.75
CA LEU A 30 8.98 26.69 -4.29
C LEU A 30 9.89 27.77 -3.67
N ASP A 31 9.28 28.79 -3.07
CA ASP A 31 9.96 29.67 -2.11
C ASP A 31 9.92 29.03 -0.71
N ASN A 32 10.96 28.26 -0.37
CA ASN A 32 10.94 27.48 0.86
C ASN A 32 11.42 28.27 2.08
N SER A 33 10.46 28.88 2.79
CA SER A 33 10.70 29.53 4.09
C SER A 33 10.77 28.54 5.26
N GLU A 34 10.38 27.28 5.05
CA GLU A 34 10.19 26.27 6.09
C GLU A 34 10.87 24.93 5.69
N PRO A 35 12.21 24.85 5.74
CA PRO A 35 12.99 23.75 5.16
C PRO A 35 12.72 22.38 5.80
N ALA A 36 12.28 22.35 7.05
CA ALA A 36 11.85 21.11 7.70
C ALA A 36 10.39 20.79 7.37
N SER A 37 9.45 21.61 7.83
CA SER A 37 8.02 21.31 7.74
C SER A 37 7.50 21.22 6.30
N GLY A 38 8.09 21.99 5.38
CA GLY A 38 7.82 21.91 3.94
C GLY A 38 8.24 20.58 3.29
N ASN A 39 9.05 19.76 3.95
CA ASN A 39 9.50 18.47 3.45
C ASN A 39 8.93 17.27 4.23
N TYR A 40 8.01 17.51 5.16
CA TYR A 40 7.28 16.44 5.83
C TYR A 40 6.10 15.96 4.99
N TYR A 41 5.96 14.64 4.87
CA TYR A 41 4.87 13.99 4.15
C TYR A 41 4.15 13.00 5.05
N PRO A 42 2.84 12.74 4.81
CA PRO A 42 2.14 11.66 5.47
C PRO A 42 2.74 10.32 5.06
N ILE A 43 2.95 9.46 6.04
CA ILE A 43 3.38 8.08 5.88
C ILE A 43 2.30 7.24 6.54
N THR A 44 1.55 6.45 5.76
CA THR A 44 0.51 5.58 6.30
C THR A 44 0.92 4.12 6.39
N SER A 45 1.99 3.73 5.68
CA SER A 45 2.55 2.37 5.75
C SER A 45 4.07 2.31 5.65
N LYS A 46 4.72 3.19 4.86
CA LYS A 46 6.14 3.06 4.54
C LYS A 46 6.78 4.36 4.05
N ILE A 47 7.96 4.66 4.59
CA ILE A 47 8.93 5.61 4.01
C ILE A 47 10.19 4.87 3.58
N ALA A 48 10.79 5.24 2.46
CA ALA A 48 11.99 4.62 1.95
C ALA A 48 12.98 5.63 1.35
N ILE A 49 14.25 5.28 1.39
CA ILE A 49 15.34 5.93 0.67
C ILE A 49 16.08 4.89 -0.17
N ARG A 50 16.63 5.30 -1.30
CA ARG A 50 17.31 4.40 -2.24
C ARG A 50 18.65 4.97 -2.65
N ASP A 51 19.67 4.11 -2.68
CA ASP A 51 20.89 4.36 -3.44
C ASP A 51 20.74 3.64 -4.77
N GLU A 52 20.36 4.39 -5.80
CA GLU A 52 20.07 3.87 -7.14
C GLU A 52 21.33 3.30 -7.83
N VAL A 53 22.52 3.76 -7.44
CA VAL A 53 23.80 3.27 -7.99
C VAL A 53 24.12 1.89 -7.43
N GLN A 54 23.92 1.70 -6.13
CA GLN A 54 24.17 0.41 -5.47
C GLN A 54 22.97 -0.55 -5.57
N GLY A 55 21.79 -0.04 -5.94
CA GLY A 55 20.55 -0.81 -5.99
C GLY A 55 20.05 -1.22 -4.60
N ILE A 56 20.31 -0.39 -3.58
CA ILE A 56 19.95 -0.67 -2.18
C ILE A 56 18.80 0.23 -1.75
N GLU A 57 17.77 -0.35 -1.14
CA GLU A 57 16.72 0.38 -0.44
C GLU A 57 16.86 0.20 1.07
N VAL A 58 16.63 1.30 1.80
CA VAL A 58 16.35 1.29 3.23
C VAL A 58 14.95 1.84 3.43
N ALA A 59 14.09 1.10 4.12
CA ALA A 59 12.73 1.54 4.39
C ALA A 59 12.33 1.32 5.85
N VAL A 60 11.42 2.17 6.33
CA VAL A 60 10.80 2.06 7.64
C VAL A 60 9.29 1.90 7.46
N LEU A 61 8.75 0.80 7.98
CA LEU A 61 7.31 0.54 8.00
C LEU A 61 6.73 0.92 9.37
N ASN A 62 5.81 1.88 9.39
CA ASN A 62 5.16 2.40 10.60
C ASN A 62 3.86 1.66 10.93
N ASP A 63 3.42 1.69 12.19
CA ASP A 63 2.22 1.00 12.69
C ASP A 63 0.95 1.84 12.70
N ARG A 64 1.08 3.13 12.38
CA ARG A 64 0.01 4.11 12.32
C ARG A 64 0.44 5.27 11.44
N ALA A 65 -0.52 6.05 10.95
CA ALA A 65 -0.23 7.26 10.19
C ALA A 65 0.67 8.22 10.99
N GLN A 66 1.77 8.64 10.39
CA GLN A 66 2.75 9.56 10.98
C GLN A 66 3.26 10.53 9.91
N GLY A 67 3.88 11.63 10.34
CA GLY A 67 4.67 12.48 9.45
C GLY A 67 6.12 12.01 9.43
N GLY A 68 6.75 12.00 8.27
CA GLY A 68 8.20 11.79 8.17
C GLY A 68 8.81 12.40 6.93
N SER A 69 10.13 12.36 6.89
CA SER A 69 10.94 13.06 5.90
C SER A 69 12.34 12.42 5.74
N SER A 70 13.10 12.97 4.79
CA SER A 70 14.53 12.80 4.63
C SER A 70 15.16 14.18 4.46
N LEU A 71 15.53 14.81 5.58
CA LEU A 71 16.05 16.19 5.59
C LEU A 71 17.52 16.27 5.13
N ASN A 72 18.27 15.17 5.22
CA ASN A 72 19.59 15.02 4.63
C ASN A 72 19.71 13.68 3.89
N ASP A 73 20.66 13.58 2.98
CA ASP A 73 20.89 12.35 2.23
C ASP A 73 21.30 11.19 3.13
N GLY A 74 20.75 10.01 2.86
CA GLY A 74 20.95 8.82 3.68
C GLY A 74 20.21 8.82 5.02
N GLU A 75 19.35 9.81 5.30
CA GLU A 75 18.59 9.89 6.55
C GLU A 75 17.09 9.65 6.33
N ILE A 76 16.45 9.01 7.31
CA ILE A 76 14.99 8.95 7.44
C ILE A 76 14.67 9.45 8.85
N GLU A 77 13.68 10.35 8.95
CA GLU A 77 13.10 10.75 10.23
C GLU A 77 11.57 10.58 10.24
N ILE A 78 11.04 10.25 11.41
CA ILE A 78 9.61 10.05 11.62
C ILE A 78 9.22 10.75 12.93
N MET A 79 8.21 11.61 12.87
CA MET A 79 7.66 12.30 14.03
C MET A 79 6.78 11.33 14.83
N ILE A 80 7.27 10.91 15.99
CA ILE A 80 6.63 9.85 16.79
C ILE A 80 5.43 10.36 17.59
N HIS A 81 5.58 11.51 18.24
CA HIS A 81 4.56 12.10 19.12
C HIS A 81 4.71 13.63 19.13
N LYS A 82 3.63 14.35 19.42
CA LYS A 82 3.61 15.82 19.46
C LYS A 82 2.89 16.32 20.71
N ASN A 83 3.41 17.41 21.28
CA ASN A 83 2.71 18.24 22.25
C ASN A 83 2.93 19.70 21.89
N CYS A 84 1.86 20.46 21.70
CA CYS A 84 1.86 21.88 21.37
C CYS A 84 1.11 22.63 22.48
N LEU A 85 1.70 23.71 23.00
CA LEU A 85 1.11 24.51 24.08
C LEU A 85 0.15 25.60 23.58
N HIS A 86 0.01 25.74 22.26
CA HIS A 86 -0.80 26.75 21.60
C HIS A 86 -1.65 26.12 20.49
N ASP A 87 -2.85 26.67 20.31
CA ASP A 87 -3.71 26.43 19.15
C ASP A 87 -3.09 27.08 17.89
N ASP A 88 -3.35 26.47 16.73
CA ASP A 88 -2.82 26.91 15.45
C ASP A 88 -3.74 27.90 14.69
N GLY A 89 -4.91 28.22 15.26
CA GLY A 89 -5.85 29.19 14.71
C GLY A 89 -6.75 28.66 13.59
N PHE A 90 -6.77 27.35 13.32
CA PHE A 90 -7.57 26.75 12.23
C PHE A 90 -8.95 26.23 12.66
N GLY A 91 -9.40 26.56 13.88
CA GLY A 91 -10.81 26.47 14.29
C GLY A 91 -11.15 25.40 15.33
N VAL A 92 -10.19 24.59 15.77
CA VAL A 92 -10.39 23.65 16.89
C VAL A 92 -10.49 24.42 18.21
N GLY A 93 -9.65 25.45 18.40
CA GLY A 93 -9.68 26.29 19.61
C GLY A 93 -9.04 25.65 20.83
N GLU A 94 -8.25 24.59 20.63
CA GLU A 94 -7.57 23.83 21.68
C GLU A 94 -6.14 23.51 21.22
N SER A 95 -5.18 23.62 22.15
CA SER A 95 -3.80 23.20 21.88
C SER A 95 -3.69 21.67 21.87
N LEU A 96 -2.84 21.11 21.00
CA LEU A 96 -2.55 19.66 20.99
C LEU A 96 -1.74 19.23 22.23
N ASN A 97 -2.41 19.03 23.37
CA ASN A 97 -1.78 18.68 24.65
C ASN A 97 -2.58 17.59 25.38
N GLU A 98 -2.57 16.39 24.82
CA GLU A 98 -3.35 15.25 25.32
C GLU A 98 -2.81 14.72 26.66
N THR A 99 -3.72 14.35 27.57
CA THR A 99 -3.38 13.81 28.89
C THR A 99 -4.19 12.56 29.24
N ALA A 100 -3.61 11.66 30.02
CA ALA A 100 -4.29 10.53 30.65
C ALA A 100 -3.85 10.42 32.13
N PHE A 101 -4.81 10.25 33.04
CA PHE A 101 -4.57 10.21 34.50
C PHE A 101 -3.76 11.41 35.01
N ASP A 102 -4.14 12.62 34.58
CA ASP A 102 -3.48 13.89 34.92
C ASP A 102 -1.99 13.97 34.55
N LYS A 103 -1.55 13.17 33.56
CA LYS A 103 -0.19 13.15 33.01
C LYS A 103 -0.24 13.24 31.49
N GLY A 104 0.83 13.77 30.89
CA GLY A 104 0.96 13.80 29.42
C GLY A 104 0.80 12.41 28.81
N LEU A 105 0.04 12.34 27.71
CA LEU A 105 -0.29 11.07 27.07
C LEU A 105 0.98 10.33 26.63
N VAL A 106 1.07 9.06 27.02
CA VAL A 106 2.15 8.16 26.60
C VAL A 106 1.62 7.21 25.53
N ILE A 107 2.26 7.22 24.36
CA ILE A 107 1.96 6.28 23.29
C ILE A 107 3.03 5.17 23.23
N ARG A 108 2.61 4.00 22.73
CA ARG A 108 3.51 2.91 22.34
C ARG A 108 3.26 2.61 20.87
N GLY A 109 4.33 2.49 20.09
CA GLY A 109 4.26 2.06 18.70
C GLY A 109 5.47 1.25 18.29
N SER A 110 5.40 0.72 17.08
CA SER A 110 6.43 -0.15 16.49
C SER A 110 6.78 0.28 15.07
N HIS A 111 8.08 0.29 14.78
CA HIS A 111 8.65 0.56 13.46
C HIS A 111 9.49 -0.64 13.03
N PHE A 112 9.39 -1.02 11.76
CA PHE A 112 10.16 -2.12 11.19
C PHE A 112 11.12 -1.55 10.15
N LEU A 113 12.40 -1.87 10.29
CA LEU A 113 13.45 -1.46 9.37
C LEU A 113 13.74 -2.60 8.39
N THR A 114 13.70 -2.30 7.10
CA THR A 114 14.09 -3.23 6.03
C THR A 114 15.24 -2.65 5.24
N VAL A 115 16.25 -3.48 4.94
CA VAL A 115 17.41 -3.10 4.13
C VAL A 115 17.69 -4.22 3.14
N GLY A 116 17.81 -3.90 1.85
CA GLY A 116 18.07 -4.93 0.85
C GLY A 116 18.15 -4.41 -0.58
N ASN A 117 18.30 -5.34 -1.52
CA ASN A 117 18.45 -5.01 -2.94
C ASN A 117 17.08 -4.80 -3.60
N ILE A 118 16.99 -3.78 -4.46
CA ILE A 118 15.80 -3.45 -5.24
C ILE A 118 15.59 -4.45 -6.38
N ASN A 119 16.68 -4.92 -7.00
CA ASN A 119 16.69 -5.69 -8.23
C ASN A 119 17.04 -7.17 -7.98
N ASP A 120 16.25 -7.87 -7.18
CA ASP A 120 16.32 -9.33 -7.10
C ASP A 120 15.57 -9.98 -8.27
N GLN A 121 16.16 -11.01 -8.88
CA GLN A 121 15.56 -11.71 -10.01
C GLN A 121 14.69 -12.91 -9.61
N ASN A 122 14.66 -13.27 -8.33
CA ASN A 122 14.05 -14.50 -7.82
C ASN A 122 12.74 -14.25 -7.05
N GLY A 123 12.16 -13.05 -7.16
CA GLY A 123 10.93 -12.71 -6.45
C GLY A 123 11.12 -12.41 -4.96
N ASN A 124 12.34 -12.05 -4.55
CA ASN A 124 12.69 -11.69 -3.18
C ASN A 124 13.29 -10.28 -3.13
N SER A 125 12.77 -9.35 -3.94
CA SER A 125 13.19 -7.96 -3.85
C SER A 125 12.90 -7.43 -2.44
N ILE A 126 13.60 -6.36 -2.04
CA ILE A 126 13.31 -5.70 -0.77
C ILE A 126 11.86 -5.21 -0.68
N SER A 127 11.24 -4.86 -1.82
CA SER A 127 9.81 -4.55 -1.92
C SER A 127 8.94 -5.76 -1.56
N ALA A 128 9.28 -6.95 -2.05
CA ALA A 128 8.55 -8.19 -1.72
C ALA A 128 8.62 -8.52 -0.23
N ILE A 129 9.81 -8.41 0.36
CA ILE A 129 10.01 -8.63 1.80
C ILE A 129 9.22 -7.58 2.61
N ALA A 130 9.28 -6.30 2.22
CA ALA A 130 8.55 -5.23 2.90
C ALA A 130 7.03 -5.44 2.83
N LYS A 131 6.48 -5.85 1.69
CA LYS A 131 5.04 -6.12 1.55
C LYS A 131 4.61 -7.33 2.37
N ASP A 132 5.40 -8.40 2.42
CA ASP A 132 5.13 -9.56 3.28
C ASP A 132 5.08 -9.15 4.76
N ILE A 133 6.02 -8.32 5.22
CA ILE A 133 6.01 -7.77 6.59
C ILE A 133 4.77 -6.89 6.82
N ALA A 134 4.45 -6.00 5.88
CA ALA A 134 3.28 -5.12 5.98
C ALA A 134 1.98 -5.92 6.09
N GLN A 135 1.82 -6.97 5.28
CA GLN A 135 0.66 -7.86 5.29
C GLN A 135 0.53 -8.63 6.61
N LYS A 136 1.63 -9.22 7.10
CA LYS A 136 1.64 -9.92 8.40
C LYS A 136 1.27 -9.01 9.57
N LYS A 137 1.57 -7.72 9.45
CA LYS A 137 1.23 -6.72 10.46
C LYS A 137 -0.22 -6.25 10.37
N LEU A 138 -0.71 -5.99 9.15
CA LEU A 138 -2.07 -5.54 8.92
C LEU A 138 -3.09 -6.65 9.24
N LEU A 139 -2.75 -7.89 8.87
CA LEU A 139 -3.57 -9.08 9.06
C LEU A 139 -3.01 -9.98 10.17
N ASP A 140 -2.56 -9.37 11.27
CA ASP A 140 -2.04 -10.12 12.40
C ASP A 140 -3.10 -11.06 12.99
N SER A 141 -2.65 -12.18 13.54
CA SER A 141 -3.53 -13.23 14.04
C SER A 141 -4.30 -12.77 15.27
N TRP A 142 -5.62 -12.96 15.24
CA TRP A 142 -6.46 -12.69 16.40
C TRP A 142 -6.25 -13.78 17.45
N THR A 143 -5.75 -13.38 18.62
CA THR A 143 -5.52 -14.30 19.73
C THR A 143 -6.75 -14.34 20.61
N PHE A 144 -7.35 -15.53 20.73
CA PHE A 144 -8.47 -15.81 21.62
C PHE A 144 -8.02 -16.70 22.77
N VAL A 145 -8.51 -16.43 23.97
CA VAL A 145 -8.24 -17.24 25.16
C VAL A 145 -9.57 -17.67 25.77
N THR A 146 -9.68 -18.95 26.09
CA THR A 146 -10.83 -19.51 26.82
C THR A 146 -10.34 -20.20 28.10
N PRO A 147 -11.03 -20.04 29.23
CA PRO A 147 -10.79 -20.91 30.39
C PRO A 147 -11.10 -22.36 30.01
N LEU A 148 -10.35 -23.29 30.57
CA LEU A 148 -10.59 -24.73 30.42
C LEU A 148 -11.16 -25.29 31.73
N GLU A 149 -12.26 -26.02 31.64
CA GLU A 149 -12.79 -26.81 32.76
C GLU A 149 -12.04 -28.15 32.89
N ASP A 150 -11.64 -28.73 31.75
CA ASP A 150 -10.90 -29.98 31.65
C ASP A 150 -9.41 -29.75 31.28
N SER A 151 -8.64 -30.82 31.11
CA SER A 151 -7.26 -30.75 30.60
C SER A 151 -7.20 -30.29 29.14
N ALA A 152 -6.05 -29.74 28.72
CA ALA A 152 -5.84 -29.29 27.34
C ALA A 152 -5.98 -30.43 26.31
N ASP A 153 -5.59 -31.66 26.68
CA ASP A 153 -5.69 -32.82 25.79
C ASP A 153 -7.15 -33.26 25.60
N GLU A 154 -7.96 -33.21 26.67
CA GLU A 154 -9.39 -33.46 26.57
C GLU A 154 -10.08 -32.43 25.68
N TYR A 155 -9.77 -31.14 25.84
CA TYR A 155 -10.30 -30.09 24.98
C TYR A 155 -9.98 -30.35 23.50
N LYS A 156 -8.71 -30.64 23.18
CA LYS A 156 -8.28 -30.94 21.80
C LYS A 156 -8.99 -32.15 21.20
N SER A 157 -9.36 -33.14 22.02
CA SER A 157 -10.10 -34.31 21.54
C SER A 157 -11.58 -34.04 21.27
N LYS A 158 -12.16 -33.01 21.89
CA LYS A 158 -13.58 -32.66 21.78
C LYS A 158 -13.87 -31.67 20.65
N TYR A 159 -12.88 -30.87 20.26
CA TYR A 159 -13.05 -29.75 19.33
C TYR A 159 -12.12 -29.80 18.12
N ILE A 160 -12.54 -29.14 17.03
CA ILE A 160 -11.72 -28.95 15.85
C ILE A 160 -10.69 -27.87 16.15
N MET A 161 -9.41 -28.25 16.14
CA MET A 161 -8.30 -27.36 16.50
C MET A 161 -7.72 -26.58 15.31
N GLU A 162 -8.11 -26.92 14.09
CA GLU A 162 -7.62 -26.29 12.87
C GLU A 162 -8.76 -26.14 11.85
N TYR A 163 -8.89 -24.95 11.28
CA TYR A 163 -9.84 -24.67 10.21
C TYR A 163 -9.16 -23.81 9.14
N SER A 164 -9.34 -24.19 7.87
CA SER A 164 -8.96 -23.36 6.72
C SER A 164 -10.21 -22.98 5.92
N GLY A 165 -10.39 -21.68 5.71
CA GLY A 165 -11.46 -21.16 4.84
C GLY A 165 -11.19 -21.37 3.35
N LEU A 166 -9.93 -21.60 2.98
CA LEU A 166 -9.48 -21.78 1.59
C LEU A 166 -9.02 -23.22 1.35
N ARG A 167 -9.38 -23.79 0.19
CA ARG A 167 -8.90 -25.10 -0.29
C ARG A 167 -7.53 -25.00 -0.96
N LYS A 168 -7.20 -23.83 -1.51
CA LYS A 168 -5.96 -23.53 -2.21
C LYS A 168 -5.46 -22.14 -1.82
N ALA A 169 -4.16 -21.98 -1.69
CA ALA A 169 -3.56 -20.68 -1.49
C ALA A 169 -3.72 -19.81 -2.75
N LEU A 170 -3.91 -18.51 -2.55
CA LEU A 170 -3.87 -17.53 -3.63
C LEU A 170 -2.43 -17.34 -4.14
N PRO A 171 -2.25 -16.83 -5.36
CA PRO A 171 -0.94 -16.33 -5.81
C PRO A 171 -0.34 -15.36 -4.78
N LYS A 172 0.98 -15.39 -4.60
CA LYS A 172 1.68 -14.57 -3.59
C LYS A 172 1.50 -13.05 -3.77
N ASN A 173 1.15 -12.63 -4.97
CA ASN A 173 0.88 -11.24 -5.36
C ASN A 173 -0.61 -10.87 -5.31
N VAL A 174 -1.50 -11.77 -4.84
CA VAL A 174 -2.94 -11.53 -4.73
C VAL A 174 -3.43 -11.70 -3.30
N GLN A 175 -4.29 -10.78 -2.86
CA GLN A 175 -4.95 -10.82 -1.56
C GLN A 175 -6.47 -10.73 -1.71
N ILE A 176 -7.22 -11.44 -0.85
CA ILE A 176 -8.64 -11.10 -0.60
C ILE A 176 -8.65 -9.89 0.33
N LEU A 177 -8.95 -8.72 -0.23
CA LEU A 177 -9.05 -7.47 0.51
C LEU A 177 -10.40 -7.37 1.25
N THR A 178 -11.46 -7.93 0.68
CA THR A 178 -12.80 -7.93 1.29
C THR A 178 -13.50 -9.23 0.97
N LEU A 179 -14.07 -9.87 1.98
CA LEU A 179 -15.09 -10.91 1.83
C LEU A 179 -16.19 -10.63 2.86
N GLU A 180 -17.28 -10.03 2.42
CA GLU A 180 -18.33 -9.51 3.30
C GLU A 180 -19.71 -10.00 2.84
N PRO A 181 -20.59 -10.43 3.75
CA PRO A 181 -21.99 -10.69 3.40
C PRO A 181 -22.63 -9.47 2.74
N TRP A 182 -23.34 -9.70 1.65
CA TRP A 182 -24.13 -8.67 0.97
C TRP A 182 -25.62 -8.95 1.19
N LYS A 183 -26.46 -8.62 0.21
CA LYS A 183 -27.90 -8.91 0.23
C LYS A 183 -28.16 -10.37 -0.14
N ASP A 184 -29.23 -10.93 0.42
CA ASP A 184 -29.67 -12.29 0.16
C ASP A 184 -28.53 -13.32 0.40
N SER A 185 -28.31 -14.25 -0.54
CA SER A 185 -27.25 -15.26 -0.49
C SER A 185 -26.01 -14.85 -1.30
N THR A 186 -25.65 -13.56 -1.26
CA THR A 186 -24.49 -13.02 -1.99
C THR A 186 -23.44 -12.44 -1.05
N PHE A 187 -22.21 -12.34 -1.55
CA PHE A 187 -21.09 -11.73 -0.85
C PHE A 187 -20.43 -10.69 -1.75
N LEU A 188 -19.87 -9.66 -1.12
CA LEU A 188 -18.95 -8.73 -1.74
C LEU A 188 -17.54 -9.30 -1.63
N LEU A 189 -16.91 -9.56 -2.77
CA LEU A 189 -15.53 -10.03 -2.88
C LEU A 189 -14.67 -8.93 -3.51
N ARG A 190 -13.59 -8.54 -2.84
CA ARG A 190 -12.51 -7.73 -3.44
C ARG A 190 -11.22 -8.50 -3.49
N LEU A 191 -10.64 -8.58 -4.68
CA LEU A 191 -9.30 -9.09 -4.90
C LEU A 191 -8.38 -7.91 -5.21
N GLU A 192 -7.21 -7.91 -4.60
CA GLU A 192 -6.18 -6.89 -4.78
C GLU A 192 -4.89 -7.54 -5.26
N HIS A 193 -4.26 -6.92 -6.25
CA HIS A 193 -2.87 -7.17 -6.59
C HIS A 193 -1.97 -6.32 -5.70
N LEU A 194 -1.09 -6.99 -4.94
CA LEU A 194 -0.30 -6.34 -3.89
C LEU A 194 0.81 -5.44 -4.43
N PHE A 195 1.36 -5.77 -5.60
CA PHE A 195 2.51 -5.09 -6.18
C PHE A 195 2.09 -4.11 -7.25
N ASP A 196 2.82 -3.00 -7.33
CA ASP A 196 2.77 -2.05 -8.43
C ASP A 196 3.68 -2.50 -9.58
N TYR A 197 3.62 -1.79 -10.69
CA TYR A 197 4.50 -2.04 -11.82
C TYR A 197 5.97 -1.86 -11.38
N ASP A 198 6.81 -2.83 -11.75
CA ASP A 198 8.27 -2.78 -11.58
C ASP A 198 8.81 -2.81 -10.12
N GLU A 199 8.02 -3.24 -9.12
CA GLU A 199 8.51 -3.40 -7.73
C GLU A 199 9.29 -4.69 -7.47
N ASP A 200 9.03 -5.73 -8.25
CA ASP A 200 9.65 -7.06 -8.18
C ASP A 200 9.52 -7.79 -9.51
N SER A 201 10.58 -8.46 -9.98
CA SER A 201 10.63 -9.06 -11.32
C SER A 201 9.67 -10.23 -11.52
N VAL A 202 9.19 -10.87 -10.44
CA VAL A 202 8.32 -12.05 -10.47
C VAL A 202 6.92 -11.71 -9.94
N LEU A 203 6.84 -10.98 -8.83
CA LEU A 203 5.59 -10.69 -8.13
C LEU A 203 4.85 -9.48 -8.70
N SER A 204 5.51 -8.64 -9.52
CA SER A 204 4.86 -7.55 -10.25
C SER A 204 4.37 -7.97 -11.64
N GLN A 205 4.16 -9.28 -11.87
CA GLN A 205 3.54 -9.80 -13.08
C GLN A 205 2.05 -10.04 -12.84
N SER A 206 1.22 -9.98 -13.89
CA SER A 206 -0.22 -10.24 -13.76
C SER A 206 -0.49 -11.65 -13.21
N ALA A 207 -1.50 -11.77 -12.37
CA ALA A 207 -1.94 -13.02 -11.76
C ALA A 207 -3.27 -13.50 -12.35
N LEU A 208 -3.45 -14.82 -12.42
CA LEU A 208 -4.73 -15.46 -12.72
C LEU A 208 -5.24 -16.17 -11.46
N VAL A 209 -6.48 -15.89 -11.08
CA VAL A 209 -7.14 -16.46 -9.90
C VAL A 209 -8.35 -17.24 -10.35
N ASN A 210 -8.35 -18.55 -10.08
CA ASN A 210 -9.52 -19.39 -10.31
C ASN A 210 -10.31 -19.52 -9.00
N LEU A 211 -11.55 -19.04 -8.98
CA LEU A 211 -12.41 -19.07 -7.80
C LEU A 211 -13.19 -20.39 -7.63
N THR A 212 -13.16 -21.28 -8.63
CA THR A 212 -13.79 -22.59 -8.57
C THR A 212 -13.17 -23.41 -7.44
N ASP A 213 -14.03 -23.90 -6.54
CA ASP A 213 -13.63 -24.64 -5.33
C ASP A 213 -12.58 -23.90 -4.48
N LEU A 214 -12.52 -22.57 -4.49
CA LEU A 214 -11.56 -21.84 -3.69
C LEU A 214 -11.91 -21.91 -2.19
N PHE A 215 -13.19 -21.79 -1.84
CA PHE A 215 -13.66 -21.73 -0.46
C PHE A 215 -14.10 -23.11 0.07
N THR A 216 -13.89 -23.36 1.36
CA THR A 216 -14.31 -24.62 2.02
C THR A 216 -15.76 -24.58 2.46
N GLY A 217 -16.28 -23.42 2.85
CA GLY A 217 -17.62 -23.26 3.44
C GLY A 217 -18.77 -23.08 2.44
N PHE A 218 -18.47 -22.75 1.18
CA PHE A 218 -19.48 -22.53 0.14
C PHE A 218 -18.89 -22.67 -1.27
N GLU A 219 -19.77 -22.88 -2.24
CA GLU A 219 -19.50 -22.85 -3.67
C GLU A 219 -19.93 -21.49 -4.25
N ILE A 220 -19.13 -20.93 -5.16
CA ILE A 220 -19.50 -19.73 -5.92
C ILE A 220 -20.28 -20.18 -7.15
N VAL A 221 -21.51 -19.69 -7.31
CA VAL A 221 -22.42 -20.07 -8.40
C VAL A 221 -22.65 -18.94 -9.41
N SER A 222 -22.30 -17.70 -9.05
CA SER A 222 -22.33 -16.56 -9.95
C SER A 222 -21.31 -15.51 -9.53
N LEU A 223 -20.86 -14.72 -10.49
CA LEU A 223 -19.84 -13.69 -10.34
C LEU A 223 -20.20 -12.52 -11.25
N GLU A 224 -20.39 -11.32 -10.68
CA GLU A 224 -20.62 -10.11 -11.46
C GLU A 224 -19.76 -8.95 -10.95
N GLU A 225 -19.06 -8.28 -11.85
CA GLU A 225 -18.13 -7.21 -11.51
C GLU A 225 -18.82 -5.85 -11.34
N THR A 226 -18.36 -5.09 -10.36
CA THR A 226 -18.86 -3.77 -10.01
C THR A 226 -17.74 -2.75 -9.97
N THR A 227 -18.10 -1.47 -9.95
CA THR A 227 -17.19 -0.40 -9.54
C THR A 227 -16.69 -0.61 -8.10
N LEU A 228 -15.59 0.03 -7.70
CA LEU A 228 -14.98 -0.15 -6.37
C LEU A 228 -15.97 0.06 -5.20
N GLY A 229 -16.92 0.98 -5.37
CA GLY A 229 -17.97 1.29 -4.39
C GLY A 229 -19.11 0.26 -4.32
N ALA A 230 -19.09 -0.77 -5.16
CA ALA A 230 -20.12 -1.82 -5.25
C ALA A 230 -21.54 -1.29 -5.48
N ASN A 231 -21.68 -0.10 -6.07
CA ASN A 231 -22.95 0.60 -6.26
C ASN A 231 -23.39 0.70 -7.73
N GLN A 232 -22.57 0.22 -8.66
CA GLN A 232 -22.84 0.21 -10.09
C GLN A 232 -22.13 -0.97 -10.75
N TRP A 233 -22.80 -1.67 -11.67
CA TRP A 233 -22.19 -2.70 -12.48
C TRP A 233 -21.08 -2.11 -13.36
N LEU A 234 -19.94 -2.78 -13.46
CA LEU A 234 -18.81 -2.23 -14.20
C LEU A 234 -19.15 -2.02 -15.69
N LYS A 235 -19.94 -2.94 -16.27
CA LYS A 235 -20.43 -2.85 -17.65
C LYS A 235 -21.29 -1.61 -17.94
N ASP A 236 -21.90 -1.04 -16.91
CA ASP A 236 -22.76 0.15 -17.02
C ASP A 236 -22.00 1.44 -16.69
N SER A 237 -20.70 1.36 -16.38
CA SER A 237 -19.87 2.49 -15.96
C SER A 237 -19.18 3.18 -17.15
N ASP A 238 -19.75 4.29 -17.59
CA ASP A 238 -19.17 5.12 -18.65
C ASP A 238 -18.26 6.23 -18.09
N ARG A 239 -16.98 6.22 -18.47
CA ARG A 239 -16.04 7.29 -18.10
C ARG A 239 -16.19 8.51 -19.01
N LEU A 240 -16.23 9.70 -18.42
CA LEU A 240 -16.13 10.96 -19.15
C LEU A 240 -14.80 11.03 -19.93
N LYS A 241 -14.87 11.55 -21.16
CA LYS A 241 -13.70 11.75 -22.02
C LYS A 241 -13.31 13.21 -22.00
N PHE A 242 -12.14 13.51 -21.46
CA PHE A 242 -11.60 14.86 -21.37
C PHE A 242 -10.61 15.11 -22.52
N LYS A 243 -10.64 16.32 -23.09
CA LYS A 243 -9.57 16.82 -23.97
C LYS A 243 -8.57 17.59 -23.12
N THR A 244 -7.33 17.13 -23.07
CA THR A 244 -6.26 17.81 -22.34
C THR A 244 -5.40 18.62 -23.32
N ASN A 245 -4.95 19.80 -22.89
CA ASN A 245 -4.11 20.69 -23.72
C ASN A 245 -2.61 20.34 -23.64
N SER A 246 -2.21 19.54 -22.66
CA SER A 246 -0.82 19.16 -22.39
C SER A 246 -0.74 17.77 -21.75
N THR A 247 0.46 17.19 -21.75
CA THR A 247 0.79 15.99 -20.97
C THR A 247 1.25 16.39 -19.55
N LEU A 248 1.30 15.43 -18.62
CA LEU A 248 1.78 15.68 -17.25
C LEU A 248 3.23 16.18 -17.25
N GLU A 249 4.06 15.62 -18.14
CA GLU A 249 5.47 15.96 -18.26
C GLU A 249 5.68 17.42 -18.70
N GLN A 250 4.75 17.95 -19.49
CA GLN A 250 4.75 19.34 -19.94
C GLN A 250 4.30 20.33 -18.86
N LEU A 251 3.72 19.84 -17.76
CA LEU A 251 3.35 20.66 -16.60
C LEU A 251 4.47 20.72 -15.56
N PHE A 252 5.56 19.95 -15.74
CA PHE A 252 6.68 20.03 -14.82
C PHE A 252 7.39 21.37 -14.95
N TYR A 253 7.53 22.06 -13.82
CA TYR A 253 8.34 23.25 -13.72
C TYR A 253 9.81 22.87 -13.96
N GLU A 254 10.37 23.39 -15.05
CA GLU A 254 11.80 23.34 -15.32
C GLU A 254 12.47 24.45 -14.50
N ASP A 255 13.01 24.08 -13.34
CA ASP A 255 13.72 25.03 -12.49
C ASP A 255 15.10 25.35 -13.09
N TYR A 256 15.15 26.36 -13.96
CA TYR A 256 16.38 26.81 -14.62
C TYR A 256 17.35 27.56 -13.68
N ASN A 257 16.93 27.88 -12.45
CA ASN A 257 17.71 28.65 -11.47
C ASN A 257 18.34 27.78 -10.38
N THR A 258 17.93 26.52 -10.25
CA THR A 258 18.59 25.54 -9.39
C THR A 258 19.96 25.11 -9.93
N ASN A 259 20.82 24.61 -9.03
CA ASN A 259 22.08 23.97 -9.42
C ASN A 259 21.79 22.87 -10.46
N ILE A 260 22.56 22.86 -11.57
CA ILE A 260 22.46 21.89 -12.67
C ILE A 260 22.39 20.44 -12.15
N GLU A 261 23.13 20.11 -11.09
CA GLU A 261 23.08 18.79 -10.46
C GLU A 261 21.68 18.46 -9.92
N TYR A 262 21.05 19.41 -9.24
CA TYR A 262 19.70 19.27 -8.68
C TYR A 262 18.61 19.22 -9.76
N ALA A 263 18.71 20.09 -10.78
CA ALA A 263 17.83 20.03 -11.94
C ALA A 263 17.94 18.67 -12.68
N THR A 264 19.13 18.08 -12.72
CA THR A 264 19.36 16.74 -13.29
C THR A 264 18.71 15.65 -12.44
N VAL A 265 18.81 15.74 -11.10
CA VAL A 265 18.09 14.84 -10.17
C VAL A 265 16.59 14.89 -10.43
N VAL A 266 16.00 16.08 -10.49
CA VAL A 266 14.56 16.27 -10.74
C VAL A 266 14.16 15.69 -12.10
N LYS A 267 14.93 15.96 -13.15
CA LYS A 267 14.68 15.44 -14.49
C LYS A 267 14.76 13.92 -14.54
N LYS A 268 15.79 13.32 -13.95
CA LYS A 268 15.92 11.86 -13.85
C LYS A 268 14.79 11.25 -13.00
N ALA A 269 14.41 11.93 -11.93
CA ALA A 269 13.36 11.49 -11.01
C ALA A 269 11.98 11.42 -11.68
N TRP A 270 11.62 12.39 -12.51
CA TRP A 270 10.25 12.54 -13.03
C TRP A 270 10.10 12.33 -14.54
N ILE A 271 11.11 12.64 -15.36
CA ILE A 271 11.01 12.61 -16.83
C ILE A 271 11.47 11.27 -17.42
N GLU A 272 12.41 10.57 -16.76
CA GLU A 272 12.96 9.29 -17.28
C GLU A 272 12.26 8.03 -16.73
N GLY A 273 11.33 8.17 -15.76
CA GLY A 273 10.73 7.06 -15.02
C GLY A 273 9.49 6.39 -15.63
N SER A 274 8.92 6.90 -16.71
CA SER A 274 7.64 6.40 -17.26
C SER A 274 7.85 5.55 -18.52
N LYS A 275 8.45 4.37 -18.38
CA LYS A 275 8.39 3.33 -19.41
C LYS A 275 7.98 2.00 -18.79
N THR A 276 6.70 1.91 -18.41
CA THR A 276 6.08 0.63 -18.09
C THR A 276 6.24 -0.28 -19.32
N LYS A 277 6.98 -1.38 -19.18
CA LYS A 277 7.04 -2.38 -20.24
C LYS A 277 5.63 -2.98 -20.42
N PRO A 278 5.14 -3.14 -21.66
CA PRO A 278 3.86 -3.81 -21.87
C PRO A 278 3.96 -5.25 -21.34
N GLN A 279 3.27 -5.51 -20.24
CA GLN A 279 3.08 -6.84 -19.68
C GLN A 279 2.03 -7.59 -20.50
N PRO A 280 2.15 -8.93 -20.67
CA PRO A 280 1.11 -9.71 -21.33
C PRO A 280 -0.19 -9.58 -20.53
N THR A 281 -1.24 -9.02 -21.14
CA THR A 281 -2.55 -8.98 -20.52
C THR A 281 -3.13 -10.38 -20.50
N LEU A 282 -3.16 -11.00 -19.31
CA LEU A 282 -4.04 -12.13 -19.05
C LEU A 282 -5.49 -11.69 -19.30
N LYS A 283 -6.31 -12.61 -19.79
CA LYS A 283 -7.74 -12.34 -20.03
C LYS A 283 -8.56 -13.08 -18.99
N ASP A 284 -9.65 -12.44 -18.60
CA ASP A 284 -10.65 -13.07 -17.75
C ASP A 284 -11.40 -14.18 -18.50
N ASN A 285 -11.86 -15.15 -17.73
CA ASN A 285 -12.95 -16.03 -18.11
C ASN A 285 -13.97 -16.08 -16.96
N LEU A 286 -14.84 -15.06 -16.88
CA LEU A 286 -15.78 -14.92 -15.77
C LEU A 286 -16.81 -16.06 -15.73
N ASP A 287 -17.14 -16.68 -16.87
CA ASP A 287 -18.03 -17.84 -16.96
C ASP A 287 -17.40 -19.09 -16.30
N GLU A 288 -16.06 -19.18 -16.29
CA GLU A 288 -15.29 -20.22 -15.59
C GLU A 288 -14.75 -19.74 -14.23
N LEU A 289 -15.20 -18.58 -13.75
CA LEU A 289 -14.78 -17.95 -12.50
C LEU A 289 -13.26 -17.69 -12.43
N GLU A 290 -12.65 -17.38 -13.57
CA GLU A 290 -11.24 -17.02 -13.68
C GLU A 290 -11.06 -15.51 -13.84
N ILE A 291 -10.32 -14.92 -12.91
CA ILE A 291 -10.11 -13.47 -12.80
C ILE A 291 -8.63 -13.17 -12.99
N SER A 292 -8.31 -12.31 -13.94
CA SER A 292 -6.98 -11.72 -14.07
C SER A 292 -6.85 -10.46 -13.21
N LEU A 293 -5.70 -10.29 -12.56
CA LEU A 293 -5.32 -9.05 -11.88
C LEU A 293 -3.96 -8.60 -12.39
N ASN A 294 -3.88 -7.37 -12.89
CA ASN A 294 -2.62 -6.73 -13.21
C ASN A 294 -2.04 -6.05 -11.96
N PRO A 295 -0.76 -5.64 -11.99
CA PRO A 295 -0.19 -4.83 -10.93
C PRO A 295 -1.08 -3.64 -10.57
N SER A 296 -1.19 -3.36 -9.27
CA SER A 296 -2.03 -2.32 -8.66
C SER A 296 -3.56 -2.47 -8.80
N ASP A 297 -4.07 -3.51 -9.48
CA ASP A 297 -5.52 -3.70 -9.62
C ASP A 297 -6.21 -4.00 -8.28
N ILE A 298 -7.37 -3.37 -8.05
CA ILE A 298 -8.40 -3.87 -7.13
C ILE A 298 -9.66 -4.12 -7.95
N ARG A 299 -10.14 -5.35 -7.92
CA ARG A 299 -11.36 -5.76 -8.61
C ARG A 299 -12.44 -6.16 -7.61
N THR A 300 -13.66 -5.69 -7.85
CA THR A 300 -14.78 -5.80 -6.90
C THR A 300 -15.93 -6.54 -7.53
N PHE A 301 -16.37 -7.62 -6.89
CA PHE A 301 -17.39 -8.51 -7.41
C PHE A 301 -18.49 -8.75 -6.39
N ILE A 302 -19.71 -8.93 -6.89
CA ILE A 302 -20.77 -9.59 -6.15
C ILE A 302 -20.76 -11.07 -6.55
N ILE A 303 -20.56 -11.95 -5.58
CA ILE A 303 -20.59 -13.40 -5.78
C ILE A 303 -21.89 -13.99 -5.21
N GLY A 304 -22.59 -14.78 -6.02
CA GLY A 304 -23.66 -15.64 -5.52
C GLY A 304 -23.07 -16.92 -4.95
N ILE A 305 -23.57 -17.36 -3.80
CA ILE A 305 -23.05 -18.54 -3.13
C ILE A 305 -24.10 -19.62 -2.90
N LYS A 306 -23.65 -20.87 -2.85
CA LYS A 306 -24.40 -22.03 -2.37
C LYS A 306 -23.63 -22.66 -1.21
N ARG A 307 -24.25 -22.71 -0.04
CA ARG A 307 -23.63 -23.35 1.14
C ARG A 307 -23.72 -24.88 1.03
N PHE A 308 -22.70 -25.55 1.55
CA PHE A 308 -22.66 -27.01 1.69
C PHE A 308 -23.45 -27.49 2.91
#